data_AF-A0A9P8F6P5-F1
#
_entry.id   AF-A0A9P8F6P5-F1
#
_cell.length_a   1.000
_cell.length_b   1.000
_cell.length_c   1.000
_cell.angle_alpha   90.00
_cell.angle_beta   90.00
_cell.angle_gamma   90.00
#
_symmetry.space_group_name_H-M   'P 1'
#
loop_
_entity.id
_entity.type
_entity.pdbx_description
1 polymer ?
#
loop_
_entity_poly.entity_id
_entity_poly.type
_entity_poly.pdbx_seq_one_letter_code
_entity_poly.pdbx_strand_id
1 'polypeptide(L)'
;DEGGINPEIWGIVLHRFVAVIAGCIWGIVVTRVIWPISARRKLKNGICLLWLRMSLIWRRDPLAMFLLGEPASAYMDIREESELQTFLAQLEALRKAAASEFEFRAPFPDKGYGKILERTKRMLDNFHSMNMVIAKDLKASPGEAEVLRYTRAERFALSARISHLFSVLASSVKLEYPLNDVLPNIDHTRDRLLAKIFEFRRDSDKASLATEEDYELLYAYALVTGSLAQEIMGVSADLEELFGKLNEDNLALY
;
A
#
# COMPACT_ATOMS: atom_id res chain seq x y z
N ASP A 1 -81.14 13.98 13.83
CA ASP A 1 -80.82 12.61 13.40
C ASP A 1 -80.49 12.62 11.91
N GLU A 2 -79.35 12.16 11.41
CA GLU A 2 -78.06 11.78 11.95
C GLU A 2 -77.13 11.64 10.72
N GLY A 3 -75.91 12.18 10.78
CA GLY A 3 -74.75 11.62 10.07
C GLY A 3 -74.61 11.83 8.55
N GLY A 4 -74.79 13.05 8.03
CA GLY A 4 -74.50 13.35 6.63
C GLY A 4 -73.07 13.86 6.37
N ILE A 5 -72.39 13.17 5.44
CA ILE A 5 -71.29 13.64 4.57
C ILE A 5 -69.87 13.34 5.08
N ASN A 6 -69.30 12.28 4.49
CA ASN A 6 -67.87 11.95 4.46
C ASN A 6 -67.01 13.21 4.47
N PRO A 7 -66.30 13.52 5.57
CA PRO A 7 -65.34 14.59 5.52
C PRO A 7 -64.29 14.19 4.45
N GLU A 8 -63.85 15.17 3.65
CA GLU A 8 -62.83 15.07 2.59
C GLU A 8 -61.42 14.65 3.12
N ILE A 9 -61.40 13.84 4.17
CA ILE A 9 -60.23 13.26 4.83
C ILE A 9 -59.41 12.47 3.82
N TRP A 10 -60.04 11.75 2.90
CA TRP A 10 -59.31 10.92 1.94
C TRP A 10 -58.40 11.73 1.00
N GLY A 11 -58.86 12.88 0.51
CA GLY A 11 -58.04 13.76 -0.33
C GLY A 11 -56.86 14.35 0.45
N ILE A 12 -57.10 14.77 1.69
CA ILE A 12 -56.08 15.32 2.58
C ILE A 12 -55.02 14.26 2.92
N VAL A 13 -55.45 13.03 3.20
CA VAL A 13 -54.57 11.90 3.51
C VAL A 13 -53.72 11.53 2.30
N LEU A 14 -54.32 11.47 1.10
CA LEU A 14 -53.60 11.13 -0.14
C LEU A 14 -52.50 12.16 -0.45
N HIS A 15 -52.81 13.46 -0.35
CA HIS A 15 -51.82 14.51 -0.58
C HIS A 15 -50.64 14.43 0.40
N ARG A 16 -50.91 14.18 1.69
CA ARG A 16 -49.85 14.00 2.69
C ARG A 16 -49.00 12.77 2.41
N PHE A 17 -49.64 11.66 2.05
CA PHE A 17 -48.93 10.43 1.70
C PHE A 17 -47.99 10.64 0.51
N VAL A 18 -48.48 11.22 -0.59
CA VAL A 18 -47.68 11.50 -1.78
C VAL A 18 -46.56 12.49 -1.47
N ALA A 19 -46.82 13.55 -0.68
CA ALA A 19 -45.80 14.51 -0.28
C ALA A 19 -44.68 13.86 0.57
N VAL A 20 -45.04 12.96 1.50
CA VAL A 20 -44.05 12.22 2.31
C VAL A 20 -43.23 11.27 1.44
N ILE A 21 -43.86 10.51 0.55
CA ILE A 21 -43.16 9.60 -0.37
C ILE A 21 -42.22 10.38 -1.29
N ALA A 22 -42.69 11.48 -1.88
CA ALA A 22 -41.86 12.35 -2.72
C ALA A 22 -40.70 12.95 -1.92
N GLY A 23 -40.92 13.39 -0.68
CA GLY A 23 -39.89 13.89 0.21
C GLY A 23 -38.84 12.81 0.58
N CYS A 24 -39.27 11.58 0.87
CA CYS A 24 -38.37 10.46 1.12
C CYS A 24 -37.55 10.08 -0.12
N ILE A 25 -38.19 10.01 -1.30
CA ILE A 25 -37.50 9.76 -2.58
C ILE A 25 -36.48 10.87 -2.83
N TRP A 26 -36.87 12.13 -2.66
CA TRP A 26 -35.96 13.27 -2.82
C TRP A 26 -34.81 13.22 -1.82
N GLY A 27 -35.05 12.88 -0.55
CA GLY A 27 -34.01 12.69 0.47
C GLY A 27 -33.04 11.56 0.10
N ILE A 28 -33.53 10.45 -0.45
CA ILE A 28 -32.70 9.37 -0.99
C ILE A 28 -31.87 9.87 -2.17
N VAL A 29 -32.46 10.62 -3.10
CA VAL A 29 -31.75 11.22 -4.24
C VAL A 29 -30.66 12.17 -3.75
N VAL A 30 -30.95 13.09 -2.83
CA VAL A 30 -29.96 14.02 -2.27
C VAL A 30 -28.83 13.27 -1.58
N THR A 31 -29.14 12.31 -0.71
CA THR A 31 -28.11 11.58 0.04
C THR A 31 -27.31 10.60 -0.82
N ARG A 32 -27.86 10.10 -1.92
CA ARG A 32 -27.18 9.20 -2.86
C ARG A 32 -26.45 9.93 -3.98
N VAL A 33 -26.95 11.08 -4.43
CA VAL A 33 -26.45 11.80 -5.61
C VAL A 33 -25.63 13.03 -5.22
N ILE A 34 -26.03 13.76 -4.17
CA ILE A 34 -25.38 15.02 -3.79
C ILE A 34 -24.30 14.80 -2.73
N TRP A 35 -24.47 13.86 -1.79
CA TRP A 35 -23.51 13.65 -0.68
C TRP A 35 -23.15 12.20 -0.32
N PRO A 36 -22.88 11.30 -1.28
CA PRO A 36 -22.35 9.98 -0.93
C PRO A 36 -20.92 10.11 -0.38
N ILE A 37 -20.62 9.46 0.75
CA ILE A 37 -19.23 9.13 1.10
C ILE A 37 -18.76 8.08 0.12
N SER A 38 -18.21 8.54 -1.00
CA SER A 38 -17.86 7.72 -2.16
C SER A 38 -16.94 6.55 -1.80
N ALA A 39 -17.31 5.34 -2.23
CA ALA A 39 -16.47 4.15 -2.12
C ALA A 39 -15.18 4.35 -2.91
N ARG A 40 -15.22 5.09 -4.02
CA ARG A 40 -14.04 5.50 -4.81
C ARG A 40 -13.06 6.31 -3.96
N ARG A 41 -13.56 7.29 -3.18
CA ARG A 41 -12.74 8.12 -2.29
C ARG A 41 -12.15 7.30 -1.13
N LYS A 42 -12.96 6.42 -0.53
CA LYS A 42 -12.49 5.52 0.54
C LYS A 42 -11.41 4.56 0.05
N LEU A 43 -11.58 3.99 -1.16
CA LEU A 43 -10.59 3.14 -1.79
C LEU A 43 -9.26 3.87 -1.99
N LYS A 44 -9.27 5.04 -2.64
CA LYS A 44 -8.07 5.84 -2.89
C LYS A 44 -7.34 6.19 -1.58
N ASN A 45 -8.06 6.72 -0.60
CA ASN A 45 -7.48 7.04 0.71
C ASN A 45 -6.95 5.79 1.44
N GLY A 46 -7.64 4.65 1.29
CA GLY A 46 -7.24 3.38 1.88
C GLY A 46 -5.96 2.81 1.25
N ILE A 47 -5.82 2.85 -0.08
CA ILE A 47 -4.58 2.48 -0.78
C ILE A 47 -3.41 3.33 -0.28
N CYS A 48 -3.61 4.67 -0.20
CA CYS A 48 -2.58 5.57 0.31
C CYS A 48 -2.17 5.21 1.74
N LEU A 49 -3.15 4.96 2.62
CA LEU A 49 -2.90 4.60 4.01
C LEU A 49 -2.13 3.28 4.12
N LEU A 50 -2.52 2.27 3.34
CA LEU A 50 -1.85 0.97 3.34
C LEU A 50 -0.39 1.10 2.92
N TRP A 51 -0.11 1.79 1.81
CA TRP A 51 1.27 1.99 1.35
C TRP A 51 2.10 2.86 2.31
N LEU A 52 1.52 3.88 2.93
CA LEU A 52 2.22 4.65 3.97
C LEU A 52 2.52 3.78 5.20
N ARG A 53 1.63 2.87 5.58
CA ARG A 53 1.90 1.92 6.66
C ARG A 53 3.03 0.96 6.28
N MET A 54 3.00 0.40 5.07
CA MET A 54 4.07 -0.44 4.53
C MET A 54 5.42 0.30 4.46
N SER A 55 5.40 1.58 4.08
CA SER A 55 6.57 2.46 4.11
C SER A 55 7.19 2.55 5.50
N LEU A 56 6.36 2.80 6.53
CA LEU A 56 6.82 2.91 7.92
C LEU A 56 7.41 1.61 8.45
N ILE A 57 6.80 0.48 8.10
CA ILE A 57 7.28 -0.85 8.47
C ILE A 57 8.65 -1.12 7.83
N TRP A 58 8.76 -0.92 6.50
CA TRP A 58 10.01 -1.19 5.80
C TRP A 58 11.16 -0.29 6.26
N ARG A 59 10.85 0.96 6.65
CA ARG A 59 11.82 1.93 7.19
C ARG A 59 12.45 1.49 8.52
N ARG A 60 11.84 0.56 9.26
CA ARG A 60 12.43 0.00 10.50
C ARG A 60 13.67 -0.86 10.21
N ASP A 61 13.92 -1.17 8.94
CA ASP A 61 14.93 -2.13 8.44
C ASP A 61 14.68 -3.55 9.01
N PRO A 62 14.20 -4.50 8.17
CA PRO A 62 13.93 -5.86 8.62
C PRO A 62 15.10 -6.51 9.38
N LEU A 63 16.34 -6.19 9.01
CA LEU A 63 17.53 -6.81 9.59
C LEU A 63 18.17 -5.99 10.71
N ALA A 64 17.61 -4.83 11.09
CA ALA A 64 18.15 -4.02 12.18
C ALA A 64 17.95 -4.67 13.56
N MET A 65 16.95 -5.56 13.70
CA MET A 65 16.65 -6.28 14.95
C MET A 65 17.86 -7.02 15.52
N PHE A 66 18.69 -7.60 14.64
CA PHE A 66 19.86 -8.41 15.02
C PHE A 66 21.03 -7.62 15.61
N LEU A 67 21.08 -6.30 15.37
CA LEU A 67 22.23 -5.48 15.74
C LEU A 67 22.10 -4.79 17.10
N LEU A 68 20.89 -4.67 17.64
CA LEU A 68 20.61 -3.78 18.78
C LEU A 68 20.48 -4.49 20.13
N GLY A 69 20.48 -5.84 20.18
CA GLY A 69 20.54 -6.62 21.43
C GLY A 69 19.36 -6.44 22.41
N GLU A 70 18.43 -5.54 22.12
CA GLU A 70 17.19 -5.31 22.86
C GLU A 70 15.98 -5.85 22.09
N PRO A 71 14.83 -6.12 22.73
CA PRO A 71 13.59 -6.46 22.04
C PRO A 71 13.03 -5.20 21.36
N ALA A 72 13.78 -4.67 20.39
CA ALA A 72 13.30 -3.63 19.50
C ALA A 72 12.17 -4.25 18.69
N SER A 73 10.95 -3.72 18.88
CA SER A 73 9.74 -3.92 18.06
C SER A 73 10.06 -4.72 16.79
N ALA A 74 9.60 -5.98 16.74
CA ALA A 74 9.73 -6.83 15.56
C ALA A 74 9.51 -5.98 14.29
N TYR A 75 10.34 -6.21 13.27
CA TYR A 75 10.23 -5.58 11.96
C TYR A 75 8.75 -5.44 11.54
N MET A 76 7.98 -6.52 11.74
CA MET A 76 6.53 -6.56 11.74
C MET A 76 6.05 -7.61 12.76
N ASP A 77 5.06 -7.28 13.60
CA ASP A 77 4.37 -8.28 14.44
C ASP A 77 3.27 -9.01 13.65
N ILE A 78 2.94 -10.24 14.03
CA ILE A 78 1.89 -11.08 13.43
C ILE A 78 0.55 -10.34 13.37
N ARG A 79 0.26 -9.52 14.40
CA ARG A 79 -0.93 -8.68 14.45
C ARG A 79 -0.92 -7.61 13.38
N GLU A 80 0.21 -6.90 13.23
CA GLU A 80 0.38 -5.87 12.20
C GLU A 80 0.26 -6.49 10.80
N GLU A 81 0.81 -7.68 10.58
CA GLU A 81 0.68 -8.40 9.31
C GLU A 81 -0.79 -8.75 8.99
N SER A 82 -1.50 -9.36 9.94
CA SER A 82 -2.91 -9.74 9.79
C SER A 82 -3.81 -8.52 9.58
N GLU A 83 -3.51 -7.40 10.25
CA GLU A 83 -4.20 -6.12 10.07
C GLU A 83 -4.03 -5.60 8.64
N LEU A 84 -2.83 -5.66 8.05
CA LEU A 84 -2.59 -5.23 6.67
C LEU A 84 -3.34 -6.09 5.65
N GLN A 85 -3.30 -7.42 5.82
CA GLN A 85 -4.01 -8.36 4.92
C GLN A 85 -5.53 -8.18 5.02
N THR A 86 -6.05 -8.04 6.23
CA THR A 86 -7.48 -7.75 6.47
C THR A 86 -7.87 -6.42 5.84
N PHE A 87 -7.03 -5.38 5.99
CA PHE A 87 -7.29 -4.08 5.41
C PHE A 87 -7.28 -4.13 3.87
N LEU A 88 -6.34 -4.87 3.26
CA LEU A 88 -6.32 -5.08 1.81
C LEU A 88 -7.62 -5.76 1.31
N ALA A 89 -8.13 -6.75 2.03
CA ALA A 89 -9.42 -7.37 1.69
C ALA A 89 -10.60 -6.38 1.76
N GLN A 90 -10.57 -5.44 2.72
CA GLN A 90 -11.54 -4.35 2.78
C GLN A 90 -11.40 -3.39 1.58
N LEU A 91 -10.18 -3.12 1.09
CA LEU A 91 -9.96 -2.33 -0.12
C LEU A 91 -10.54 -3.02 -1.37
N GLU A 92 -10.40 -4.34 -1.49
CA GLU A 92 -11.05 -5.11 -2.57
C GLU A 92 -12.57 -5.01 -2.51
N ALA A 93 -13.17 -5.07 -1.31
CA ALA A 93 -14.61 -4.87 -1.15
C ALA A 93 -15.03 -3.43 -1.55
N LEU A 94 -14.24 -2.43 -1.17
CA LEU A 94 -14.46 -1.03 -1.58
C LEU A 94 -14.33 -0.85 -3.10
N ARG A 95 -13.40 -1.54 -3.76
CA ARG A 95 -13.27 -1.53 -5.23
C ARG A 95 -14.53 -2.03 -5.91
N LYS A 96 -15.07 -3.18 -5.46
CA LYS A 96 -16.34 -3.73 -5.98
C LYS A 96 -17.52 -2.78 -5.75
N ALA A 97 -17.59 -2.13 -4.59
CA ALA A 97 -18.61 -1.13 -4.30
C ALA A 97 -18.46 0.11 -5.19
N ALA A 98 -17.22 0.59 -5.38
CA ALA A 98 -16.87 1.73 -6.23
C ALA A 98 -17.22 1.50 -7.70
N ALA A 99 -17.09 0.27 -8.20
CA ALA A 99 -17.49 -0.10 -9.56
C ALA A 99 -19.00 0.03 -9.80
N SER A 100 -19.82 -0.19 -8.77
CA SER A 100 -21.28 -0.02 -8.81
C SER A 100 -21.73 1.42 -8.54
N GLU A 101 -20.81 2.31 -8.18
CA GLU A 101 -21.12 3.70 -7.84
C GLU A 101 -21.25 4.55 -9.10
N PHE A 102 -22.40 5.23 -9.23
CA PHE A 102 -22.67 6.13 -10.35
C PHE A 102 -21.99 7.50 -10.13
N GLU A 103 -21.27 7.99 -11.14
CA GLU A 103 -20.60 9.29 -11.13
C GLU A 103 -20.74 9.96 -12.50
N PHE A 104 -21.03 11.26 -12.52
CA PHE A 104 -21.25 12.01 -13.77
C PHE A 104 -19.97 12.33 -14.55
N ARG A 105 -18.79 12.31 -13.90
CA ARG A 105 -17.52 12.73 -14.53
C ARG A 105 -16.94 11.63 -15.41
N ALA A 106 -16.81 10.41 -14.90
CA ALA A 106 -16.19 9.29 -15.61
C ALA A 106 -16.55 7.92 -14.98
N PRO A 107 -16.54 6.84 -15.78
CA PRO A 107 -16.67 5.48 -15.25
C PRO A 107 -15.49 5.15 -14.31
N PHE A 108 -15.75 4.29 -13.30
CA PHE A 108 -14.70 3.83 -12.40
C PHE A 108 -13.71 2.92 -13.14
N PRO A 109 -12.39 3.16 -13.08
CA PRO A 109 -11.40 2.30 -13.72
C PRO A 109 -11.14 1.03 -12.88
N ASP A 110 -12.16 0.16 -12.76
CA ASP A 110 -12.14 -1.03 -11.91
C ASP A 110 -10.95 -1.95 -12.17
N LYS A 111 -10.63 -2.19 -13.45
CA LYS A 111 -9.52 -3.06 -13.86
C LYS A 111 -8.17 -2.52 -13.39
N GLY A 112 -7.94 -1.20 -13.52
CA GLY A 112 -6.68 -0.59 -13.13
C GLY A 112 -6.46 -0.64 -11.62
N TYR A 113 -7.48 -0.30 -10.83
CA TYR A 113 -7.42 -0.47 -9.38
C TYR A 113 -7.28 -1.95 -8.96
N GLY A 114 -7.88 -2.88 -9.72
CA GLY A 114 -7.70 -4.32 -9.50
C GLY A 114 -6.25 -4.78 -9.65
N LYS A 115 -5.55 -4.34 -10.72
CA LYS A 115 -4.12 -4.61 -10.90
C LYS A 115 -3.29 -4.06 -9.74
N ILE A 116 -3.56 -2.82 -9.32
CA ILE A 116 -2.87 -2.15 -8.20
C ILE A 116 -3.03 -2.94 -6.89
N LEU A 117 -4.25 -3.38 -6.56
CA LEU A 117 -4.50 -4.16 -5.34
C LEU A 117 -3.83 -5.53 -5.39
N GLU A 118 -3.84 -6.20 -6.54
CA GLU A 118 -3.18 -7.50 -6.74
C GLU A 118 -1.65 -7.38 -6.59
N ARG A 119 -1.03 -6.35 -7.15
CA ARG A 119 0.40 -6.08 -6.92
C ARG A 119 0.70 -5.72 -5.46
N THR A 120 -0.18 -4.93 -4.84
CA THR A 120 -0.05 -4.60 -3.42
C THR A 120 -0.12 -5.85 -2.55
N LYS A 121 -0.96 -6.83 -2.91
CA LYS A 121 -1.00 -8.13 -2.26
C LYS A 121 0.35 -8.85 -2.33
N ARG A 122 0.94 -8.93 -3.53
CA ARG A 122 2.27 -9.55 -3.74
C ARG A 122 3.37 -8.84 -2.94
N MET A 123 3.27 -7.52 -2.79
CA MET A 123 4.15 -6.78 -1.89
C MET A 123 3.96 -7.19 -0.42
N LEU A 124 2.72 -7.35 0.06
CA LEU A 124 2.49 -7.86 1.42
C LEU A 124 2.99 -9.31 1.59
N ASP A 125 2.87 -10.16 0.57
CA ASP A 125 3.41 -11.52 0.58
C ASP A 125 4.96 -11.52 0.69
N ASN A 126 5.62 -10.53 0.08
CA ASN A 126 7.06 -10.30 0.25
C ASN A 126 7.39 -9.84 1.70
N PHE A 127 6.56 -9.00 2.32
CA PHE A 127 6.74 -8.60 3.73
C PHE A 127 6.60 -9.81 4.66
N HIS A 128 5.61 -10.66 4.40
CA HIS A 128 5.42 -11.93 5.12
C HIS A 128 6.63 -12.85 4.95
N SER A 129 7.11 -13.02 3.71
CA SER A 129 8.28 -13.85 3.41
C SER A 129 9.51 -13.37 4.19
N MET A 130 9.73 -12.05 4.27
CA MET A 130 10.81 -11.47 5.08
C MET A 130 10.62 -11.80 6.57
N ASN A 131 9.40 -11.63 7.08
CA ASN A 131 9.08 -11.90 8.48
C ASN A 131 9.32 -13.38 8.83
N MET A 132 8.97 -14.31 7.94
CA MET A 132 9.25 -15.73 8.10
C MET A 132 10.74 -16.06 8.14
N VAL A 133 11.56 -15.39 7.32
CA VAL A 133 13.01 -15.59 7.32
C VAL A 133 13.61 -15.10 8.65
N ILE A 134 13.21 -13.91 9.10
CA ILE A 134 13.65 -13.34 10.38
C ILE A 134 13.18 -14.19 11.56
N ALA A 135 11.98 -14.75 11.51
CA ALA A 135 11.45 -15.57 12.60
C ALA A 135 12.18 -16.92 12.77
N LYS A 136 12.88 -17.41 11.74
CA LYS A 136 13.64 -18.67 11.80
C LYS A 136 14.91 -18.54 12.61
N ASP A 137 15.58 -17.40 12.50
CA ASP A 137 16.79 -17.09 13.26
C ASP A 137 16.56 -15.83 14.07
N LEU A 138 16.31 -15.96 15.37
CA LEU A 138 16.07 -14.80 16.25
C LEU A 138 17.36 -14.26 16.88
N LYS A 139 18.49 -14.96 16.71
CA LYS A 139 19.76 -14.61 17.36
C LYS A 139 20.90 -14.83 16.39
N ALA A 140 21.34 -13.72 15.78
CA ALA A 140 22.45 -13.74 14.87
C ALA A 140 23.69 -14.38 15.48
N SER A 141 24.33 -15.26 14.71
CA SER A 141 25.64 -15.81 15.04
C SER A 141 26.68 -14.69 15.17
N PRO A 142 27.84 -14.91 15.83
CA PRO A 142 28.91 -13.92 15.83
C PRO A 142 29.36 -13.51 14.43
N GLY A 143 29.42 -14.45 13.49
CA GLY A 143 29.81 -14.19 12.09
C GLY A 143 28.74 -13.40 11.35
N GLU A 144 27.50 -13.82 11.45
CA GLU A 144 26.36 -13.11 10.87
C GLU A 144 26.25 -11.68 11.39
N ALA A 145 26.44 -11.47 12.70
CA ALA A 145 26.46 -10.15 13.30
C ALA A 145 27.56 -9.24 12.70
N GLU A 146 28.74 -9.79 12.39
CA GLU A 146 29.80 -9.04 11.72
C GLU A 146 29.45 -8.69 10.26
N VAL A 147 28.90 -9.62 9.48
CA VAL A 147 28.46 -9.34 8.11
C VAL A 147 27.32 -8.30 8.11
N LEU A 148 26.38 -8.42 9.06
CA LEU A 148 25.28 -7.46 9.26
C LEU A 148 25.81 -6.09 9.67
N ARG A 149 26.82 -5.98 10.53
CA ARG A 149 27.43 -4.68 10.84
C ARG A 149 28.10 -4.07 9.61
N TYR A 150 28.85 -4.89 8.88
CA TYR A 150 29.63 -4.45 7.73
C TYR A 150 28.76 -3.93 6.57
N THR A 151 27.58 -4.52 6.35
CA THR A 151 26.66 -4.16 5.26
C THR A 151 25.56 -3.17 5.68
N ARG A 152 25.64 -2.61 6.89
CA ARG A 152 24.57 -1.78 7.49
C ARG A 152 24.21 -0.54 6.67
N ALA A 153 25.20 0.15 6.12
CA ALA A 153 24.97 1.40 5.39
C ALA A 153 24.18 1.15 4.09
N GLU A 154 24.54 0.11 3.36
CA GLU A 154 23.89 -0.30 2.11
C GLU A 154 22.48 -0.81 2.36
N ARG A 155 22.27 -1.61 3.43
CA ARG A 155 20.91 -2.04 3.82
C ARG A 155 20.02 -0.86 4.21
N PHE A 156 20.53 0.07 5.02
CA PHE A 156 19.75 1.25 5.41
C PHE A 156 19.38 2.11 4.20
N ALA A 157 20.31 2.30 3.26
CA ALA A 157 20.02 3.00 2.01
C ALA A 157 18.95 2.29 1.16
N LEU A 158 19.00 0.95 1.07
CA LEU A 158 18.03 0.15 0.34
C LEU A 158 16.63 0.20 0.98
N SER A 159 16.56 0.02 2.31
CA SER A 159 15.31 0.15 3.07
C SER A 159 14.70 1.55 2.94
N ALA A 160 15.50 2.60 3.11
CA ALA A 160 15.04 3.98 2.96
C ALA A 160 14.52 4.27 1.55
N ARG A 161 15.17 3.72 0.51
CA ARG A 161 14.74 3.86 -0.88
C ARG A 161 13.37 3.23 -1.12
N ILE A 162 13.13 2.02 -0.62
CA ILE A 162 11.85 1.31 -0.74
C ILE A 162 10.74 2.06 0.02
N SER A 163 11.01 2.49 1.25
CA SER A 163 10.08 3.30 2.06
C SER A 163 9.70 4.61 1.34
N HIS A 164 10.68 5.31 0.76
CA HIS A 164 10.42 6.52 -0.01
C HIS A 164 9.51 6.25 -1.21
N LEU A 165 9.74 5.18 -1.97
CA LEU A 165 8.93 4.83 -3.13
C LEU A 165 7.48 4.56 -2.77
N PHE A 166 7.19 3.84 -1.68
CA PHE A 166 5.82 3.70 -1.18
C PHE A 166 5.14 5.05 -0.90
N SER A 167 5.91 6.00 -0.36
CA SER A 167 5.40 7.36 -0.07
C SER A 167 5.09 8.11 -1.37
N VAL A 168 5.93 7.97 -2.40
CA VAL A 168 5.72 8.53 -3.75
C VAL A 168 4.48 7.94 -4.40
N LEU A 169 4.31 6.61 -4.36
CA LEU A 169 3.11 5.93 -4.88
C LEU A 169 1.84 6.43 -4.18
N ALA A 170 1.88 6.55 -2.84
CA ALA A 170 0.76 7.07 -2.05
C ALA A 170 0.42 8.52 -2.44
N SER A 171 1.43 9.36 -2.65
CA SER A 171 1.21 10.73 -3.13
C SER A 171 0.55 10.78 -4.51
N SER A 172 0.97 9.93 -5.46
CA SER A 172 0.36 9.86 -6.80
C SER A 172 -1.13 9.49 -6.72
N VAL A 173 -1.50 8.46 -5.95
CA VAL A 173 -2.90 8.09 -5.75
C VAL A 173 -3.69 9.16 -5.02
N LYS A 174 -3.08 9.84 -4.04
CA LYS A 174 -3.75 10.88 -3.24
C LYS A 174 -4.06 12.12 -4.07
N LEU A 175 -3.14 12.50 -4.95
CA LEU A 175 -3.25 13.67 -5.82
C LEU A 175 -3.96 13.35 -7.14
N GLU A 176 -4.17 12.06 -7.44
CA GLU A 176 -4.69 11.57 -8.72
C GLU A 176 -3.84 12.09 -9.88
N TYR A 177 -2.52 12.04 -9.68
CA TYR A 177 -1.53 12.70 -10.52
C TYR A 177 -0.48 11.69 -11.00
N PRO A 178 -0.03 11.79 -12.26
CA PRO A 178 0.97 10.89 -12.81
C PRO A 178 2.28 10.96 -12.02
N LEU A 179 2.99 9.84 -11.99
CA LEU A 179 4.33 9.78 -11.43
C LEU A 179 5.31 10.53 -12.33
N ASN A 180 6.44 10.96 -11.75
CA ASN A 180 7.55 11.47 -12.55
C ASN A 180 8.18 10.31 -13.34
N ASP A 181 8.51 10.57 -14.61
CA ASP A 181 9.03 9.60 -15.58
C ASP A 181 10.30 8.86 -15.11
N VAL A 182 11.02 9.40 -14.11
CA VAL A 182 12.20 8.76 -13.53
C VAL A 182 11.99 8.50 -12.04
N LEU A 183 11.48 7.32 -11.71
CA LEU A 183 11.51 6.85 -10.33
C LEU A 183 12.92 6.41 -9.93
N PRO A 184 13.34 6.68 -8.68
CA PRO A 184 14.62 6.19 -8.19
C PRO A 184 14.74 4.66 -8.27
N ASN A 185 15.79 4.17 -8.93
CA ASN A 185 16.02 2.74 -9.14
C ASN A 185 16.45 2.02 -7.84
N ILE A 186 15.70 0.97 -7.47
CA ILE A 186 16.02 0.09 -6.34
C ILE A 186 17.18 -0.85 -6.68
N ASP A 187 17.28 -1.33 -7.92
CA ASP A 187 18.26 -2.33 -8.36
C ASP A 187 19.68 -1.86 -8.08
N HIS A 188 20.05 -0.64 -8.44
CA HIS A 188 21.38 -0.11 -8.15
C HIS A 188 21.72 -0.10 -6.65
N THR A 189 20.73 0.16 -5.79
CA THR A 189 20.95 0.15 -4.34
C THR A 189 21.11 -1.29 -3.81
N ARG A 190 20.36 -2.24 -4.39
CA ARG A 190 20.51 -3.68 -4.12
C ARG A 190 21.86 -4.22 -4.61
N ASP A 191 22.30 -3.82 -5.79
CA ASP A 191 23.57 -4.25 -6.38
C ASP A 191 24.75 -3.77 -5.53
N ARG A 192 24.65 -2.56 -4.96
CA ARG A 192 25.62 -2.06 -3.97
C ARG A 192 25.67 -2.92 -2.72
N LEU A 193 24.52 -3.37 -2.21
CA LEU A 193 24.47 -4.30 -1.08
C LEU A 193 25.14 -5.64 -1.43
N LEU A 194 24.82 -6.23 -2.58
CA LEU A 194 25.45 -7.48 -3.05
C LEU A 194 26.96 -7.33 -3.24
N ALA A 195 27.39 -6.21 -3.82
CA ALA A 195 28.82 -5.90 -3.97
C ALA A 195 29.51 -5.80 -2.59
N LYS A 196 28.83 -5.22 -1.58
CA LYS A 196 29.37 -5.10 -0.23
C LYS A 196 29.48 -6.45 0.48
N ILE A 197 28.49 -7.32 0.29
CA ILE A 197 28.53 -8.71 0.76
C ILE A 197 29.71 -9.45 0.12
N PHE A 198 29.88 -9.32 -1.19
CA PHE A 198 30.99 -9.92 -1.91
C PHE A 198 32.36 -9.38 -1.47
N GLU A 199 32.45 -8.07 -1.19
CA GLU A 199 33.66 -7.45 -0.65
C GLU A 199 34.06 -8.06 0.70
N PHE A 200 33.10 -8.25 1.61
CA PHE A 200 33.34 -8.92 2.90
C PHE A 200 33.86 -10.35 2.71
N ARG A 201 33.24 -11.11 1.79
CA ARG A 201 33.58 -12.50 1.52
C ARG A 201 34.97 -12.68 0.88
N ARG A 202 35.45 -11.69 0.12
CA ARG A 202 36.75 -11.74 -0.56
C ARG A 202 37.92 -11.38 0.38
N ASP A 203 37.65 -10.59 1.40
CA ASP A 203 38.65 -10.16 2.39
C ASP A 203 38.97 -11.34 3.32
N SER A 204 40.14 -11.97 3.15
CA SER A 204 40.53 -13.19 3.88
C SER A 204 40.41 -13.09 5.39
N ASP A 205 40.73 -11.92 5.96
CA ASP A 205 40.69 -11.70 7.41
C ASP A 205 39.24 -11.67 7.90
N LYS A 206 38.34 -11.01 7.14
CA LYS A 206 36.91 -10.93 7.46
C LYS A 206 36.14 -12.21 7.13
N ALA A 207 36.48 -12.85 6.02
CA ALA A 207 35.88 -14.11 5.59
C ALA A 207 36.09 -15.22 6.62
N SER A 208 37.18 -15.19 7.38
CA SER A 208 37.42 -16.13 8.47
C SER A 208 36.44 -15.99 9.65
N LEU A 209 35.72 -14.86 9.73
CA LEU A 209 34.79 -14.56 10.82
C LEU A 209 33.38 -15.07 10.56
N ALA A 210 33.03 -15.45 9.33
CA ALA A 210 31.68 -15.85 8.94
C ALA A 210 31.68 -17.14 8.11
N THR A 211 30.72 -18.01 8.38
CA THR A 211 30.43 -19.23 7.61
C THR A 211 29.53 -18.93 6.41
N GLU A 212 29.31 -19.91 5.53
CA GLU A 212 28.39 -19.74 4.39
C GLU A 212 26.93 -19.51 4.84
N GLU A 213 26.52 -20.13 5.96
CA GLU A 213 25.17 -19.99 6.54
C GLU A 213 24.91 -18.54 7.01
N ASP A 214 25.94 -17.83 7.47
CA ASP A 214 25.85 -16.45 7.96
C ASP A 214 25.48 -15.41 6.88
N TYR A 215 25.46 -15.81 5.60
CA TYR A 215 25.03 -14.95 4.49
C TYR A 215 23.58 -15.19 4.05
N GLU A 216 22.93 -16.26 4.50
CA GLU A 216 21.60 -16.68 4.02
C GLU A 216 20.54 -15.59 4.21
N LEU A 217 20.52 -14.96 5.39
CA LEU A 217 19.59 -13.88 5.73
C LEU A 217 19.74 -12.67 4.79
N LEU A 218 20.98 -12.32 4.45
CA LEU A 218 21.29 -11.21 3.54
C LEU A 218 20.91 -11.51 2.09
N TYR A 219 21.08 -12.75 1.63
CA TYR A 219 20.63 -13.15 0.30
C TYR A 219 19.11 -13.23 0.21
N ALA A 220 18.44 -13.75 1.24
CA ALA A 220 16.99 -13.69 1.34
C ALA A 220 16.49 -12.24 1.31
N TYR A 221 17.16 -11.34 2.03
CA TYR A 221 16.88 -9.91 1.99
C TYR A 221 17.05 -9.28 0.60
N ALA A 222 18.14 -9.58 -0.09
CA ALA A 222 18.36 -9.13 -1.46
C ALA A 222 17.29 -9.67 -2.43
N LEU A 223 16.86 -10.92 -2.27
CA LEU A 223 15.82 -11.54 -3.10
C LEU A 223 14.47 -10.86 -2.90
N VAL A 224 14.02 -10.71 -1.64
CA VAL A 224 12.72 -10.09 -1.32
C VAL A 224 12.70 -8.63 -1.74
N THR A 225 13.78 -7.88 -1.51
CA THR A 225 13.87 -6.48 -1.97
C THR A 225 13.85 -6.36 -3.49
N GLY A 226 14.41 -7.33 -4.22
CA GLY A 226 14.27 -7.42 -5.67
C GLY A 226 12.85 -7.68 -6.13
N SER A 227 12.15 -8.62 -5.49
CA SER A 227 10.72 -8.89 -5.75
C SER A 227 9.85 -7.66 -5.47
N LEU A 228 10.09 -6.97 -4.35
CA LEU A 228 9.41 -5.70 -4.04
C LEU A 228 9.67 -4.62 -5.08
N ALA A 229 10.90 -4.52 -5.60
CA ALA A 229 11.22 -3.56 -6.65
C ALA A 229 10.39 -3.81 -7.91
N GLN A 230 10.27 -5.08 -8.33
CA GLN A 230 9.46 -5.46 -9.49
C GLN A 230 7.99 -5.09 -9.31
N GLU A 231 7.42 -5.37 -8.13
CA GLU A 231 6.02 -5.01 -7.87
C GLU A 231 5.82 -3.49 -7.79
N ILE A 232 6.75 -2.74 -7.20
CA ILE A 232 6.69 -1.27 -7.10
C ILE A 232 6.72 -0.65 -8.50
N MET A 233 7.62 -1.13 -9.36
CA MET A 233 7.70 -0.70 -10.76
C MET A 233 6.43 -1.08 -11.53
N GLY A 234 5.88 -2.27 -11.27
CA GLY A 234 4.60 -2.70 -11.83
C GLY A 234 3.44 -1.77 -11.45
N VAL A 235 3.31 -1.43 -10.16
CA VAL A 235 2.30 -0.46 -9.69
C VAL A 235 2.53 0.91 -10.31
N SER A 236 3.78 1.33 -10.47
CA SER A 236 4.11 2.62 -11.09
C SER A 236 3.59 2.69 -12.52
N ALA A 237 3.78 1.62 -13.30
CA ALA A 237 3.23 1.51 -14.65
C ALA A 237 1.69 1.47 -14.66
N ASP A 238 1.06 0.77 -13.72
CA ASP A 238 -0.40 0.76 -13.59
C ASP A 238 -0.96 2.14 -13.20
N LEU A 239 -0.23 2.94 -12.41
CA LEU A 239 -0.58 4.31 -12.07
C LEU A 239 -0.41 5.27 -13.26
N GLU A 240 0.61 5.08 -14.08
CA GLU A 240 0.80 5.81 -15.34
C GLU A 240 -0.34 5.51 -16.34
N GLU A 241 -0.81 4.26 -16.41
CA GLU A 241 -2.00 3.90 -17.20
C GLU A 241 -3.27 4.60 -16.68
N LEU A 242 -3.40 4.78 -15.36
CA LEU A 242 -4.57 5.40 -14.74
C LEU A 242 -4.59 6.93 -14.79
N PHE A 243 -3.46 7.58 -14.56
CA PHE A 243 -3.36 9.04 -14.42
C PHE A 243 -2.68 9.72 -15.60
N GLY A 244 -2.20 8.95 -16.58
CA GLY A 244 -1.47 9.44 -17.74
C GLY A 244 0.02 9.61 -17.47
N LYS A 245 0.68 10.36 -18.36
CA LYS A 245 2.10 10.73 -18.25
C LYS A 245 2.25 12.17 -17.81
N LEU A 246 3.35 12.46 -17.13
CA LEU A 246 3.71 13.84 -16.82
C LEU A 246 4.08 14.57 -18.12
N ASN A 247 3.48 15.73 -18.36
CA ASN A 247 3.82 16.60 -19.50
C ASN A 247 3.79 18.06 -19.02
N GLU A 248 4.60 18.94 -19.63
CA GLU A 248 4.64 20.37 -19.32
C GLU A 248 3.26 21.04 -19.47
N ASP A 249 2.46 20.56 -20.42
CA ASP A 249 1.08 21.02 -20.63
C ASP A 249 0.17 20.79 -19.41
N ASN A 250 0.47 19.78 -18.58
CA ASN A 250 -0.28 19.48 -17.36
C ASN A 250 0.08 20.43 -16.20
N LEU A 251 1.14 21.24 -16.35
CA LEU A 251 1.73 22.10 -15.31
C LEU A 251 1.76 23.58 -15.70
N ALA A 252 0.94 24.00 -16.65
CA ALA A 252 0.86 25.40 -17.05
C ALA A 252 0.51 26.29 -15.83
N LEU A 253 1.41 27.22 -15.51
CA LEU A 253 1.17 28.26 -14.51
C LEU A 253 0.23 29.30 -15.15
N TYR A 254 -0.99 29.40 -14.63
CA TYR A 254 -1.94 30.45 -14.98
C TYR A 254 -1.71 31.72 -14.15
#